data_AF-A0A2I1HD81-F1
#
_entry.id   AF-A0A2I1HD81-F1
#
_cell.length_a   1.000
_cell.length_b   1.000
_cell.length_c   1.000
_cell.angle_alpha   90.00
_cell.angle_beta   90.00
_cell.angle_gamma   90.00
#
_symmetry.space_group_name_H-M   'P 1'
#
loop_
_entity.id
_entity.type
_entity.pdbx_description
1 polymer ?
#
loop_
_entity_poly.entity_id
_entity_poly.type
_entity_poly.pdbx_seq_one_letter_code
_entity_poly.pdbx_strand_id
1 'polypeptide(L)'
;MEETLKQYITEYYRGFIGFEIEHIEDFYQASKTYKRINLGEYETTVRDILYPPGEIRIGVRDARCIPTRPVQKHFLMDLAIFTMKLGGETVKRILEKILRENPREGAANEKMNNELDSLKKRSLEDSEKIEELKKEIKQAEERIKFLENEAISQRRK
;
A
#
# COMPACT_ATOMS: atom_id res chain seq x y z
N MET A 1 -11.48 29.75 6.55
CA MET A 1 -10.26 28.90 6.58
C MET A 1 -10.36 27.87 7.69
N GLU A 2 -10.54 28.27 8.95
CA GLU A 2 -10.69 27.33 10.08
C GLU A 2 -11.93 26.42 9.96
N GLU A 3 -13.07 26.96 9.54
CA GLU A 3 -14.31 26.18 9.35
C GLU A 3 -14.20 25.17 8.20
N THR A 4 -13.55 25.55 7.11
CA THR A 4 -13.28 24.67 5.96
C THR A 4 -12.31 23.55 6.34
N LEU A 5 -11.29 23.84 7.15
CA LEU A 5 -10.36 22.83 7.66
C LEU A 5 -11.10 21.84 8.57
N LYS A 6 -11.99 22.31 9.45
CA LYS A 6 -12.85 21.44 10.28
C LYS A 6 -13.72 20.52 9.43
N GLN A 7 -14.26 21.01 8.30
CA GLN A 7 -15.02 20.18 7.37
C GLN A 7 -14.16 19.07 6.75
N TYR A 8 -12.96 19.38 6.25
CA TYR A 8 -12.07 18.35 5.68
C TYR A 8 -11.60 17.33 6.72
N ILE A 9 -11.27 17.75 7.94
CA ILE A 9 -10.94 16.82 9.03
C ILE A 9 -12.14 15.96 9.40
N THR A 10 -13.35 16.52 9.41
CA THR A 10 -14.57 15.74 9.64
C THR A 10 -14.78 14.71 8.54
N GLU A 11 -14.59 15.06 7.27
CA GLU A 11 -14.66 14.12 6.15
C GLU A 11 -13.60 13.01 6.27
N TYR A 12 -12.39 13.33 6.76
CA TYR A 12 -11.37 12.33 7.02
C TYR A 12 -11.87 11.25 8.01
N TYR A 13 -12.43 11.65 9.14
CA TYR A 13 -12.98 10.70 10.11
C TYR A 13 -14.24 9.99 9.60
N ARG A 14 -15.04 10.63 8.74
CA ARG A 14 -16.20 9.97 8.09
C ARG A 14 -15.77 8.81 7.18
N GLY A 15 -14.56 8.85 6.63
CA GLY A 15 -13.97 7.74 5.88
C GLY A 15 -13.80 6.45 6.69
N PHE A 16 -13.94 6.51 8.02
CA PHE A 16 -13.84 5.37 8.93
C PHE A 16 -15.18 5.00 9.60
N ILE A 17 -16.31 5.55 9.13
CA ILE A 17 -17.63 5.10 9.61
C ILE A 17 -17.78 3.61 9.29
N GLY A 18 -18.22 2.82 10.27
CA GLY A 18 -18.37 1.37 10.13
C GLY A 18 -17.09 0.57 10.35
N PHE A 19 -15.93 1.22 10.50
CA PHE A 19 -14.62 0.57 10.55
C PHE A 19 -14.49 -0.53 11.61
N GLU A 20 -15.08 -0.35 12.79
CA GLU A 20 -15.06 -1.37 13.84
C GLU A 20 -15.78 -2.66 13.41
N ILE A 21 -16.97 -2.50 12.83
CA ILE A 21 -17.84 -3.63 12.44
C ILE A 21 -17.35 -4.27 11.15
N GLU A 22 -16.97 -3.45 10.17
CA GLU A 22 -16.64 -3.89 8.81
C GLU A 22 -15.20 -4.41 8.68
N HIS A 23 -14.30 -3.98 9.56
CA HIS A 23 -12.88 -4.33 9.45
C HIS A 23 -12.30 -4.88 10.76
N ILE A 24 -12.44 -4.19 11.89
CA ILE A 24 -11.82 -4.65 13.14
C ILE A 24 -12.33 -6.04 13.53
N GLU A 25 -13.63 -6.32 13.36
CA GLU A 25 -14.20 -7.63 13.66
C GLU A 25 -13.58 -8.75 12.81
N ASP A 26 -13.37 -8.53 11.51
CA ASP A 26 -12.72 -9.51 10.63
C ASP A 26 -11.28 -9.81 11.08
N PHE A 27 -10.50 -8.77 11.35
CA PHE A 27 -9.13 -8.90 11.86
C PHE A 27 -9.10 -9.56 13.24
N TYR A 28 -10.08 -9.27 14.11
CA TYR A 28 -10.23 -9.89 15.42
C TYR A 28 -10.53 -11.38 15.31
N GLN A 29 -11.49 -11.80 14.47
CA GLN A 29 -11.81 -13.20 14.25
C GLN A 29 -10.63 -13.97 13.63
N ALA A 30 -9.94 -13.34 12.69
CA ALA A 30 -8.72 -13.88 12.10
C ALA A 30 -7.64 -14.10 13.17
N SER A 31 -7.46 -13.14 14.10
CA SER A 31 -6.53 -13.25 15.22
C SER A 31 -6.90 -14.39 16.18
N LYS A 32 -8.19 -14.57 16.49
CA LYS A 32 -8.70 -15.63 17.36
C LYS A 32 -8.49 -17.02 16.76
N THR A 33 -8.65 -17.14 15.45
CA THR A 33 -8.48 -18.39 14.72
C THR A 33 -7.04 -18.66 14.28
N TYR A 34 -6.11 -17.74 14.57
CA TYR A 34 -4.72 -17.78 14.09
C TYR A 34 -4.60 -17.93 12.56
N LYS A 35 -5.64 -17.52 11.81
CA LYS A 35 -5.67 -17.55 10.35
C LYS A 35 -5.38 -16.17 9.82
N ARG A 36 -4.26 -16.01 9.15
CA ARG A 36 -3.86 -14.72 8.58
C ARG A 36 -4.83 -14.30 7.47
N ILE A 37 -5.26 -13.04 7.48
CA ILE A 37 -6.01 -12.44 6.38
C ILE A 37 -5.06 -12.23 5.21
N ASN A 38 -5.46 -12.69 4.02
CA ASN A 38 -4.77 -12.33 2.79
C ASN A 38 -5.18 -10.89 2.44
N LEU A 39 -4.30 -9.91 2.71
CA LEU A 39 -4.56 -8.51 2.40
C LEU A 39 -4.84 -8.28 0.91
N GLY A 40 -4.23 -9.03 0.01
CA GLY A 40 -4.50 -8.91 -1.43
C GLY A 40 -5.94 -9.24 -1.80
N GLU A 41 -6.53 -10.24 -1.16
CA GLU A 41 -7.94 -10.59 -1.37
C GLU A 41 -8.85 -9.65 -0.58
N TYR A 42 -8.51 -9.38 0.67
CA TYR A 42 -9.29 -8.54 1.57
C TYR A 42 -9.45 -7.11 1.05
N GLU A 43 -8.41 -6.55 0.45
CA GLU A 43 -8.42 -5.20 -0.11
C GLU A 43 -9.15 -5.12 -1.45
N THR A 44 -9.34 -6.24 -2.17
CA THR A 44 -10.09 -6.19 -3.46
C THR A 44 -11.59 -5.95 -3.28
N THR A 45 -12.14 -6.29 -2.13
CA THR A 45 -13.54 -5.99 -1.77
C THR A 45 -13.69 -4.53 -1.33
N VAL A 46 -12.60 -3.87 -0.94
CA VAL A 46 -12.55 -2.47 -0.52
C VAL A 46 -12.10 -1.62 -1.72
N ARG A 47 -13.06 -1.00 -2.42
CA ARG A 47 -12.77 -0.18 -3.61
C ARG A 47 -11.82 0.97 -3.32
N ASP A 48 -11.01 1.29 -4.33
CA ASP A 48 -10.16 2.48 -4.43
C ASP A 48 -9.16 2.58 -3.27
N ILE A 49 -8.10 1.79 -3.31
CA ILE A 49 -6.97 1.96 -2.40
C ILE A 49 -5.82 2.56 -3.21
N LEU A 50 -5.23 3.65 -2.70
CA LEU A 50 -4.09 4.36 -3.30
C LEU A 50 -2.96 3.45 -3.78
N TYR A 51 -2.80 2.29 -3.15
CA TYR A 51 -1.87 1.24 -3.53
C TYR A 51 -2.63 -0.04 -3.90
N PRO A 52 -2.13 -0.80 -4.89
CA PRO A 52 -2.71 -2.09 -5.26
C PRO A 52 -2.94 -3.04 -4.07
N PRO A 53 -3.98 -3.89 -4.13
CA PRO A 53 -4.25 -4.88 -3.10
C PRO A 53 -3.03 -5.75 -2.74
N GLY A 54 -2.76 -5.91 -1.45
CA GLY A 54 -1.67 -6.73 -0.93
C GLY A 54 -0.27 -6.14 -1.12
N GLU A 55 -0.14 -5.04 -1.87
CA GLU A 55 1.15 -4.36 -2.04
C GLU A 55 1.47 -3.52 -0.80
N ILE A 56 2.71 -3.69 -0.31
CA ILE A 56 3.24 -3.03 0.87
C ILE A 56 4.58 -2.39 0.48
N ARG A 57 4.71 -1.07 0.66
CA ARG A 57 5.98 -0.40 0.37
C ARG A 57 7.10 -0.95 1.26
N ILE A 58 8.26 -1.15 0.64
CA ILE A 58 9.52 -1.46 1.33
C ILE A 58 9.77 -0.36 2.37
N GLY A 59 9.99 -0.76 3.63
CA GLY A 59 10.17 0.15 4.76
C GLY A 59 8.96 0.26 5.69
N VAL A 60 7.74 -0.01 5.22
CA VAL A 60 6.55 -0.15 6.11
C VAL A 60 6.55 -1.53 6.75
N ARG A 61 6.85 -2.56 5.96
CA ARG A 61 7.17 -3.91 6.45
C ARG A 61 8.58 -4.25 6.02
N ASP A 62 9.44 -4.49 7.00
CA ASP A 62 10.82 -4.85 6.75
C ASP A 62 10.89 -6.30 6.23
N ALA A 63 11.57 -6.54 5.10
CA ALA A 63 11.77 -7.87 4.56
C ALA A 63 12.59 -8.78 5.50
N ARG A 64 13.39 -8.18 6.39
CA ARG A 64 14.13 -8.87 7.46
C ARG A 64 13.24 -9.32 8.61
N CYS A 65 12.00 -8.83 8.69
CA CYS A 65 10.98 -9.40 9.58
C CYS A 65 10.46 -10.69 8.97
N ILE A 66 11.27 -11.75 9.11
CA ILE A 66 10.96 -13.11 8.68
C ILE A 66 9.65 -13.56 9.36
N PRO A 67 8.72 -14.22 8.65
CA PRO A 67 7.42 -14.66 9.16
C PRO A 67 7.50 -15.83 10.17
N THR A 68 8.61 -15.95 10.90
CA THR A 68 8.77 -16.89 12.00
C THR A 68 8.36 -16.21 13.30
N ARG A 69 7.06 -16.34 13.63
CA ARG A 69 6.34 -16.11 14.91
C ARG A 69 6.74 -14.88 15.76
N PRO A 70 5.76 -14.06 16.20
CA PRO A 70 4.37 -14.46 16.47
C PRO A 70 3.36 -14.01 15.39
N VAL A 71 2.37 -14.86 15.10
CA VAL A 71 1.27 -14.58 14.15
C VAL A 71 0.51 -13.30 14.54
N GLN A 72 0.42 -13.00 15.84
CA GLN A 72 -0.16 -11.78 16.40
C GLN A 72 0.51 -10.51 15.86
N LYS A 73 1.85 -10.51 15.75
CA LYS A 73 2.58 -9.37 15.19
C LYS A 73 2.20 -9.15 13.73
N HIS A 74 1.99 -10.23 12.97
CA HIS A 74 1.55 -10.12 11.58
C HIS A 74 0.13 -9.58 11.46
N PHE A 75 -0.80 -9.98 12.34
CA PHE A 75 -2.13 -9.38 12.38
C PHE A 75 -2.08 -7.88 12.65
N LEU A 76 -1.33 -7.46 13.66
CA LEU A 76 -1.17 -6.04 13.97
C LEU A 76 -0.55 -5.27 12.80
N MET A 77 0.45 -5.86 12.15
CA MET A 77 1.07 -5.26 10.97
C MET A 77 0.13 -5.24 9.76
N ASP A 78 -0.70 -6.26 9.55
CA ASP A 78 -1.65 -6.31 8.43
C ASP A 78 -2.77 -5.28 8.65
N LEU A 79 -3.31 -5.19 9.87
CA LEU A 79 -4.30 -4.18 10.25
C LEU A 79 -3.76 -2.75 10.13
N ALA A 80 -2.53 -2.50 10.60
CA ALA A 80 -1.90 -1.19 10.51
C ALA A 80 -1.73 -0.76 9.04
N ILE A 81 -1.24 -1.65 8.19
CA ILE A 81 -1.07 -1.39 6.75
C ILE A 81 -2.41 -1.08 6.10
N PHE A 82 -3.43 -1.90 6.34
CA PHE A 82 -4.77 -1.69 5.82
C PHE A 82 -5.31 -0.31 6.24
N THR A 83 -5.18 0.04 7.52
CA THR A 83 -5.65 1.33 8.06
C THR A 83 -4.91 2.52 7.43
N MET A 84 -3.58 2.42 7.26
CA MET A 84 -2.78 3.45 6.60
C MET A 84 -3.20 3.65 5.14
N LYS A 85 -3.49 2.54 4.44
CA LYS A 85 -3.97 2.55 3.06
C LYS A 85 -5.35 3.21 2.94
N LEU A 86 -6.29 2.83 3.80
CA LEU A 86 -7.64 3.40 3.86
C LEU A 86 -7.62 4.90 4.20
N GLY A 87 -6.78 5.30 5.15
CA GLY A 87 -6.56 6.71 5.49
C GLY A 87 -5.95 7.49 4.32
N GLY A 88 -4.98 6.89 3.63
CA GLY A 88 -4.37 7.47 2.42
C GLY A 88 -5.38 7.74 1.31
N GLU A 89 -6.31 6.82 1.05
CA GLU A 89 -7.38 7.06 0.08
C GLU A 89 -8.31 8.19 0.52
N THR A 90 -8.68 8.22 1.80
CA THR A 90 -9.56 9.26 2.32
C THR A 90 -8.92 10.64 2.18
N VAL A 91 -7.62 10.75 2.47
CA VAL A 91 -6.84 11.97 2.22
C VAL A 91 -6.81 12.32 0.73
N LYS A 92 -6.57 11.34 -0.16
CA LYS A 92 -6.58 11.56 -1.61
C LYS A 92 -7.91 12.15 -2.09
N ARG A 93 -9.05 11.58 -1.67
CA ARG A 93 -10.40 12.10 -2.02
C ARG A 93 -10.61 13.54 -1.53
N ILE A 94 -10.18 13.85 -0.31
CA ILE A 94 -10.24 15.22 0.24
C ILE A 94 -9.39 16.18 -0.60
N LEU A 95 -8.16 15.79 -0.95
CA LEU A 95 -7.27 16.61 -1.77
C LEU A 95 -7.85 16.83 -3.18
N GLU A 96 -8.38 15.78 -3.81
CA GLU A 96 -9.05 15.89 -5.11
C GLU A 96 -10.25 16.85 -5.05
N LYS A 97 -11.03 16.81 -3.96
CA LYS A 97 -12.14 17.73 -3.71
C LYS A 97 -11.65 19.16 -3.54
N ILE A 98 -10.62 19.40 -2.72
CA ILE A 98 -9.99 20.72 -2.54
C ILE A 98 -9.53 21.30 -3.88
N LEU A 99 -8.89 20.47 -4.71
CA LEU A 99 -8.38 20.87 -6.03
C LEU A 99 -9.50 21.22 -7.00
N ARG A 100 -10.62 20.48 -6.96
CA ARG A 100 -11.81 20.78 -7.78
C ARG A 100 -12.56 22.02 -7.32
N GLU A 101 -12.71 22.22 -6.01
CA GLU A 101 -13.48 23.33 -5.41
C GLU A 101 -12.72 24.66 -5.42
N ASN A 102 -11.38 24.63 -5.51
CA ASN A 102 -10.54 25.82 -5.68
C ASN A 102 -9.84 25.83 -7.04
N PRO A 103 -10.54 26.04 -8.17
CA PRO A 103 -9.89 26.41 -9.40
C PRO A 103 -9.38 27.84 -9.22
N ARG A 104 -8.19 28.02 -8.64
CA ARG A 104 -7.55 29.34 -8.61
C ARG A 104 -7.26 29.74 -10.05
N GLU A 105 -8.04 30.68 -10.58
CA GLU A 105 -7.66 31.48 -11.74
C GLU A 105 -6.35 32.22 -11.38
N GLY A 106 -5.25 31.87 -12.04
CA GLY A 106 -3.96 32.54 -11.90
C GLY A 106 -2.76 31.59 -11.74
N ALA A 107 -1.60 32.07 -12.20
CA ALA A 107 -0.30 31.39 -12.40
C ALA A 107 0.20 30.39 -11.31
N ALA A 108 -0.38 30.39 -10.12
CA ALA A 108 -0.11 29.37 -9.10
C ALA A 108 -0.66 27.98 -9.49
N ASN A 109 -1.76 27.92 -10.25
CA ASN A 109 -2.38 26.66 -10.70
C ASN A 109 -1.53 25.97 -11.78
N GLU A 110 -0.89 26.73 -12.66
CA GLU A 110 0.03 26.20 -13.68
C GLU A 110 1.25 25.55 -13.03
N LYS A 111 1.80 26.18 -11.99
CA LYS A 111 2.96 25.66 -11.24
C LYS A 111 2.60 24.38 -10.47
N MET A 112 1.45 24.36 -9.82
CA MET A 112 0.99 23.21 -9.04
C MET A 112 0.54 22.04 -9.93
N ASN A 113 -0.09 22.30 -11.08
CA ASN A 113 -0.42 21.28 -12.08
C ASN A 113 0.85 20.73 -12.74
N ASN A 114 1.82 21.58 -13.06
CA ASN A 114 3.13 21.13 -13.57
C ASN A 114 3.87 20.29 -12.53
N GLU A 115 3.82 20.64 -11.24
CA GLU A 115 4.38 19.81 -10.17
C GLU A 115 3.64 18.48 -10.03
N LEU A 116 2.31 18.47 -10.09
CA LEU A 116 1.49 17.26 -10.04
C LEU A 116 1.76 16.34 -11.24
N ASP A 117 1.87 16.89 -12.45
CA ASP A 117 2.20 16.14 -13.65
C ASP A 117 3.64 15.64 -13.61
N SER A 118 4.57 16.41 -13.04
CA SER A 118 5.94 15.94 -12.78
C SER A 118 5.99 14.79 -11.77
N LEU A 119 5.09 14.79 -10.78
CA LEU A 119 4.98 13.74 -9.77
C LEU A 119 4.32 12.49 -10.34
N LYS A 120 3.27 12.64 -11.16
CA LYS A 120 2.66 11.54 -11.90
C LYS A 120 3.67 10.89 -12.85
N LYS A 121 4.44 11.71 -13.59
CA LYS A 121 5.48 11.22 -14.49
C LYS A 121 6.56 10.45 -13.74
N ARG A 122 7.09 11.02 -12.64
CA ARG A 122 8.05 10.32 -11.76
C ARG A 122 7.48 9.02 -11.20
N SER A 123 6.21 9.03 -10.74
CA SER A 123 5.55 7.83 -10.24
C SER A 123 5.40 6.76 -11.30
N LEU A 124 5.17 7.14 -12.57
CA LEU A 124 5.09 6.20 -13.68
C LEU A 124 6.47 5.61 -13.98
N GLU A 125 7.50 6.45 -14.09
CA GLU A 125 8.89 6.04 -14.30
C GLU A 125 9.40 5.12 -13.19
N ASP A 126 9.07 5.42 -11.93
CA ASP A 126 9.41 4.58 -10.78
C ASP A 126 8.67 3.24 -10.85
N SER A 127 7.41 3.21 -11.27
CA SER A 127 6.64 1.97 -11.43
C SER A 127 7.21 1.07 -12.54
N GLU A 128 7.66 1.66 -13.65
CA GLU A 128 8.31 0.93 -14.75
C GLU A 128 9.64 0.33 -14.30
N LYS A 129 10.47 1.11 -13.59
CA LYS A 129 11.73 0.61 -13.00
C LYS A 129 11.51 -0.51 -11.99
N ILE A 130 10.46 -0.42 -11.18
CA ILE A 130 10.11 -1.48 -10.22
C ILE A 130 9.77 -2.78 -10.96
N GLU A 131 9.00 -2.71 -12.05
CA GLU A 131 8.69 -3.90 -12.86
C GLU A 131 9.92 -4.48 -13.57
N GLU A 132 10.82 -3.63 -14.05
CA GLU A 132 12.08 -4.08 -14.65
C GLU A 132 12.96 -4.81 -13.62
N LEU A 133 13.16 -4.21 -12.43
CA LEU A 133 13.91 -4.82 -11.34
C LEU A 133 13.29 -6.13 -10.85
N LYS A 134 11.95 -6.25 -10.80
CA LYS A 134 11.27 -7.51 -10.47
C LYS A 134 11.60 -8.62 -11.46
N LYS A 135 11.66 -8.30 -12.77
CA LYS A 135 12.06 -9.27 -13.80
C LYS A 135 13.51 -9.72 -13.62
N GLU A 136 14.41 -8.79 -13.35
CA GLU A 136 15.82 -9.10 -13.08
C GLU A 136 16.00 -10.00 -11.86
N ILE A 137 15.31 -9.68 -10.75
CA ILE A 137 15.33 -10.50 -9.53
C ILE A 137 14.87 -11.92 -9.83
N LYS A 138 13.77 -12.08 -10.57
CA LYS A 138 13.26 -13.41 -10.94
C LYS A 138 14.28 -14.21 -11.75
N GLN A 139 14.95 -13.59 -12.73
CA GLN A 139 15.99 -14.25 -13.51
C GLN A 139 17.20 -14.66 -12.65
N ALA A 140 17.60 -13.80 -11.71
CA ALA A 140 18.68 -14.09 -10.78
C ALA A 140 18.33 -15.27 -9.85
N GLU A 141 17.10 -15.32 -9.33
CA GLU A 141 16.60 -16.42 -8.49
C GLU A 141 16.61 -17.76 -9.25
N GLU A 142 16.15 -17.78 -10.50
CA GLU A 142 16.19 -18.98 -11.35
C GLU A 142 17.63 -19.46 -11.59
N ARG A 143 18.57 -18.52 -11.80
CA ARG A 143 19.98 -18.84 -12.02
C ARG A 143 20.66 -19.36 -10.75
N ILE A 144 20.37 -18.80 -9.58
CA ILE A 144 20.84 -19.31 -8.29
C ILE A 144 20.36 -20.76 -8.09
N LYS A 145 19.07 -21.02 -8.31
CA LYS A 145 18.50 -22.36 -8.16
C LYS A 145 19.13 -23.39 -9.12
N PHE A 146 19.45 -22.98 -10.34
CA PHE A 146 20.17 -23.84 -11.29
C PHE A 146 21.57 -24.19 -10.77
N LEU A 147 22.35 -23.19 -10.34
CA LEU A 147 23.70 -23.38 -9.83
C LEU A 147 23.74 -24.21 -8.53
N GLU A 148 22.77 -24.03 -7.64
CA GLU A 148 22.62 -24.85 -6.44
C GLU A 148 22.42 -26.34 -6.78
N ASN A 149 21.53 -26.63 -7.74
CA ASN A 149 21.29 -28.00 -8.20
C ASN A 149 22.53 -28.61 -8.88
N GLU A 150 23.26 -27.82 -9.66
CA GLU A 150 24.52 -28.25 -10.28
C GLU A 150 25.58 -28.58 -9.22
N ALA A 151 25.78 -27.70 -8.23
CA ALA A 151 26.72 -27.92 -7.13
C ALA A 151 26.36 -29.17 -6.30
N ILE A 152 25.08 -29.43 -6.06
CA ILE A 152 24.60 -30.64 -5.38
C ILE A 152 24.93 -31.89 -6.21
N SER A 153 24.77 -31.84 -7.53
CA SER A 153 25.07 -32.97 -8.41
C SER A 153 26.57 -33.30 -8.46
N GLN A 154 27.43 -32.28 -8.39
CA GLN A 154 28.88 -32.45 -8.37
C GLN A 154 29.40 -33.02 -7.03
N ARG A 155 28.75 -32.69 -5.90
CA ARG A 155 29.08 -33.26 -4.58
C ARG A 155 28.68 -34.73 -4.39
N ARG A 156 27.85 -35.27 -5.29
CA ARG A 156 27.37 -36.67 -5.24
C ARG A 156 28.16 -37.63 -6.12
N LYS A 157 29.16 -37.13 -6.87
CA LYS A 157 30.18 -37.93 -7.57
C LYS A 157 31.39 -38.11 -6.69
#